data_AF-A0A961UF01-F1
#
_entry.id   AF-A0A961UF01-F1
#
_cell.length_a   1.000
_cell.length_b   1.000
_cell.length_c   1.000
_cell.angle_alpha   90.00
_cell.angle_beta   90.00
_cell.angle_gamma   90.00
#
_symmetry.space_group_name_H-M   'P 1'
#
loop_
_entity.id
_entity.type
_entity.pdbx_description
1 polymer ?
#
loop_
_entity_poly.entity_id
_entity_poly.type
_entity_poly.pdbx_seq_one_letter_code
_entity_poly.pdbx_strand_id
1 'polypeptide(L)'
;NKGVWEKLSDSDKEIFKAACLAENNYMLSEFFANNGAALDTLINEHGVQLREFPEEVFNAIGKTSDEVVRASVTDDIGKRILESYLKARKNIGGWTRISDSAYTNARDKVLGA
;
A
#
# COMPACT_ATOMS: atom_id res chain seq x y z
N ASN A 1 22.38 3.69 -10.48
CA ASN A 1 23.72 4.33 -10.52
C ASN A 1 23.53 5.80 -10.92
N LYS A 2 23.87 6.76 -10.05
CA LYS A 2 23.68 8.20 -10.29
C LYS A 2 24.49 8.71 -11.49
N GLY A 3 25.74 8.28 -11.63
CA GLY A 3 26.60 8.68 -12.74
C GLY A 3 26.15 8.16 -14.10
N VAL A 4 25.46 7.02 -14.16
CA VAL A 4 24.80 6.55 -15.40
C VAL A 4 23.60 7.42 -15.72
N TRP A 5 22.75 7.68 -14.72
CA TRP A 5 21.55 8.52 -14.88
C TRP A 5 21.88 9.92 -15.38
N GLU A 6 22.93 10.54 -14.86
CA GLU A 6 23.35 11.90 -15.24
C GLU A 6 23.85 12.00 -16.69
N LYS A 7 24.36 10.88 -17.25
CA LYS A 7 24.83 10.82 -18.64
C LYS A 7 23.71 10.67 -19.68
N LEU A 8 22.51 10.31 -19.24
CA LEU A 8 21.35 10.17 -20.13
C LEU A 8 20.91 11.54 -20.66
N SER A 9 20.41 11.55 -21.90
CA SER A 9 19.72 12.74 -22.42
C SER A 9 18.45 13.01 -21.61
N ASP A 10 17.92 14.23 -21.67
CA ASP A 10 16.68 14.55 -20.97
C ASP A 10 15.50 13.72 -21.52
N SER A 11 15.48 13.46 -22.84
CA SER A 11 14.50 12.57 -23.45
C SER A 11 14.57 11.16 -22.88
N ASP A 12 15.78 10.59 -22.71
CA ASP A 12 15.94 9.26 -22.14
C ASP A 12 15.47 9.22 -20.68
N LYS A 13 15.82 10.24 -19.88
CA LYS A 13 15.36 10.34 -18.49
C LYS A 13 13.83 10.38 -18.40
N GLU A 14 13.17 11.12 -19.28
CA GLU A 14 11.71 11.16 -19.32
C GLU A 14 11.08 9.83 -19.75
N ILE A 15 11.68 9.13 -20.72
CA ILE A 15 11.24 7.77 -21.10
C ILE A 15 11.31 6.83 -19.89
N PHE A 16 12.41 6.84 -19.14
CA PHE A 16 12.53 6.03 -17.93
C PHE A 16 11.50 6.38 -16.87
N LYS A 17 11.28 7.67 -16.59
CA LYS A 17 10.24 8.11 -15.63
C LYS A 17 8.86 7.64 -16.06
N ALA A 18 8.53 7.80 -17.35
CA ALA A 18 7.24 7.39 -17.91
C ALA A 18 7.05 5.87 -17.81
N ALA A 19 8.07 5.09 -18.17
CA ALA A 19 8.02 3.64 -18.05
C ALA A 19 7.84 3.19 -16.59
N CYS A 20 8.63 3.73 -15.65
CA CYS A 20 8.49 3.40 -14.24
C CYS A 20 7.10 3.78 -13.68
N LEU A 21 6.55 4.92 -14.09
CA LEU A 21 5.21 5.33 -13.68
C LEU A 21 4.13 4.41 -14.26
N ALA A 22 4.24 4.05 -15.54
CA ALA A 22 3.32 3.13 -16.20
C ALA A 22 3.33 1.76 -15.52
N GLU A 23 4.51 1.17 -15.29
CA GLU A 23 4.65 -0.13 -14.65
C GLU A 23 4.15 -0.14 -13.21
N ASN A 24 4.41 0.94 -12.44
CA ASN A 24 3.86 1.06 -11.09
C ASN A 24 2.31 1.01 -11.08
N ASN A 25 1.67 1.59 -12.09
CA ASN A 25 0.21 1.58 -12.22
C ASN A 25 -0.32 0.25 -12.79
N TYR A 26 0.36 -0.32 -13.79
CA TYR A 26 -0.04 -1.58 -14.41
C TYR A 26 0.07 -2.73 -13.44
N MET A 27 1.20 -2.87 -12.76
CA MET A 27 1.40 -3.94 -11.77
C MET A 27 0.29 -3.95 -10.72
N LEU A 28 -0.05 -2.79 -10.14
CA LEU A 28 -1.11 -2.69 -9.15
C LEU A 28 -2.49 -3.08 -9.73
N SER A 29 -2.76 -2.67 -10.98
CA SER A 29 -4.01 -2.98 -11.67
C SER A 29 -4.14 -4.49 -11.96
N GLU A 30 -3.04 -5.13 -12.35
CA GLU A 30 -2.99 -6.58 -12.56
C GLU A 30 -3.20 -7.36 -11.26
N PHE A 31 -2.65 -6.90 -10.13
CA PHE A 31 -2.94 -7.50 -8.83
C PHE A 31 -4.43 -7.42 -8.51
N PHE A 32 -5.07 -6.27 -8.70
CA PHE A 32 -6.50 -6.14 -8.45
C PHE A 32 -7.37 -7.01 -9.37
N ALA A 33 -6.97 -7.17 -10.64
CA ALA A 33 -7.71 -8.00 -11.59
C ALA A 33 -7.60 -9.50 -11.26
N ASN A 34 -6.44 -9.95 -10.77
CA ASN A 34 -6.14 -11.38 -10.68
C ASN A 34 -6.25 -11.97 -9.26
N ASN A 35 -6.13 -11.15 -8.21
CA ASN A 35 -6.11 -11.67 -6.83
C ASN A 35 -7.41 -12.37 -6.41
N GLY A 36 -8.56 -11.93 -6.91
CA GLY A 36 -9.85 -12.57 -6.59
C GLY A 36 -9.92 -14.01 -7.10
N ALA A 37 -9.56 -14.22 -8.38
CA ALA A 37 -9.51 -15.54 -8.98
C ALA A 37 -8.45 -16.43 -8.30
N ALA A 38 -7.28 -15.89 -7.99
CA ALA A 38 -6.23 -16.63 -7.29
C ALA A 38 -6.66 -17.06 -5.89
N LEU A 39 -7.36 -16.19 -5.14
CA LEU A 39 -7.89 -16.54 -3.82
C LEU A 39 -8.94 -17.65 -3.90
N ASP A 40 -9.81 -17.62 -4.91
CA ASP A 40 -10.79 -18.67 -5.15
C ASP A 40 -10.12 -20.03 -5.38
N THR A 41 -9.11 -20.10 -6.25
CA THR A 41 -8.29 -21.31 -6.46
C THR A 41 -7.66 -21.80 -5.16
N LEU A 42 -7.06 -20.90 -4.36
CA LEU A 42 -6.45 -21.30 -3.07
C LEU A 42 -7.47 -21.97 -2.14
N ILE A 43 -8.67 -21.41 -2.02
CA ILE A 43 -9.70 -21.93 -1.10
C ILE A 43 -10.35 -23.19 -1.66
N ASN A 44 -10.83 -23.15 -2.90
CA ASN A 44 -11.72 -24.17 -3.47
C ASN A 44 -10.96 -25.36 -4.08
N GLU A 45 -9.76 -25.14 -4.63
CA GLU A 45 -8.97 -26.20 -5.27
C GLU A 45 -7.87 -26.73 -4.34
N HIS A 46 -7.25 -25.84 -3.56
CA HIS A 46 -6.14 -26.21 -2.68
C HIS A 46 -6.55 -26.36 -1.20
N GLY A 47 -7.81 -26.09 -0.86
CA GLY A 47 -8.34 -26.29 0.49
C GLY A 47 -7.78 -25.34 1.54
N VAL A 48 -7.19 -24.21 1.13
CA VAL A 48 -6.63 -23.22 2.04
C VAL A 48 -7.71 -22.66 2.97
N GLN A 49 -7.37 -22.61 4.26
CA GLN A 49 -8.25 -22.08 5.29
C GLN A 49 -7.98 -20.59 5.50
N LEU A 50 -8.82 -19.74 4.90
CA LEU A 50 -8.74 -18.30 5.13
C LEU A 50 -9.12 -17.96 6.57
N ARG A 51 -8.29 -17.18 7.25
CA ARG A 51 -8.49 -16.73 8.64
C ARG A 51 -8.06 -15.28 8.79
N GLU A 52 -8.70 -14.59 9.70
CA GLU A 52 -8.32 -13.23 10.11
C GLU A 52 -7.47 -13.31 11.39
N PHE A 53 -6.52 -12.39 11.53
CA PHE A 53 -5.81 -12.23 12.80
C PHE A 53 -6.77 -11.67 13.87
N PRO A 54 -6.71 -12.16 15.11
CA PRO A 54 -7.47 -11.57 16.20
C PRO A 54 -7.14 -10.09 16.42
N GLU A 55 -8.10 -9.34 16.98
CA GLU A 55 -7.96 -7.89 17.22
C GLU A 55 -6.73 -7.56 18.08
N GLU A 56 -6.46 -8.37 19.11
CA GLU A 56 -5.31 -8.19 19.99
C GLU A 56 -3.96 -8.28 19.23
N VAL A 57 -3.91 -9.08 18.17
CA VAL A 57 -2.71 -9.20 17.32
C VAL A 57 -2.53 -7.91 16.51
N PHE A 58 -3.59 -7.38 15.91
CA PHE A 58 -3.51 -6.10 15.19
C PHE A 58 -3.17 -4.93 16.11
N ASN A 59 -3.72 -4.91 17.32
CA ASN A 59 -3.41 -3.90 18.34
C ASN A 59 -1.93 -3.97 18.75
N ALA A 60 -1.38 -5.17 18.96
CA ALA A 60 0.03 -5.37 19.25
C ALA A 60 0.93 -4.93 18.08
N ILE A 61 0.60 -5.34 16.85
CA ILE A 61 1.33 -4.92 15.63
C ILE A 61 1.34 -3.40 15.51
N GLY A 62 0.20 -2.74 15.70
CA GLY A 62 0.07 -1.29 15.59
C GLY A 62 0.97 -0.56 16.59
N LYS A 63 0.95 -0.99 17.87
CA LYS A 63 1.79 -0.42 18.92
C LYS A 63 3.28 -0.63 18.63
N THR A 64 3.70 -1.88 18.38
CA THR A 64 5.11 -2.21 18.14
C THR A 64 5.65 -1.54 16.88
N SER A 65 4.83 -1.40 15.83
CA SER A 65 5.23 -0.70 14.61
C SER A 65 5.51 0.79 14.86
N ASP A 66 4.69 1.47 15.66
CA ASP A 66 4.94 2.88 16.00
C ASP A 66 6.21 3.03 16.85
N GLU A 67 6.45 2.13 17.80
CA GLU A 67 7.68 2.10 18.61
C GLU A 67 8.93 1.91 17.74
N VAL A 68 8.93 0.91 16.85
CA VAL A 68 10.07 0.63 15.95
C VAL A 68 10.32 1.80 15.00
N VAL A 69 9.28 2.35 14.38
CA VAL A 69 9.43 3.48 13.45
C VAL A 69 10.00 4.69 14.18
N ARG A 70 9.50 5.03 15.37
CA ARG A 70 10.03 6.16 16.15
C ARG A 70 11.46 5.92 16.62
N ALA A 71 11.80 4.70 17.05
CA ALA A 71 13.15 4.36 17.45
C ALA A 71 14.15 4.44 16.29
N SER A 72 13.71 4.22 15.05
CA SER A 72 14.55 4.34 13.86
C SER A 72 14.86 5.79 13.46
N VAL A 73 14.16 6.78 14.02
CA VAL A 73 14.40 8.20 13.74
C VAL A 73 15.54 8.71 14.60
N THR A 74 16.74 8.74 14.03
CA THR A 74 17.97 9.13 14.74
C THR A 74 18.50 10.51 14.37
N ASP A 75 17.96 11.16 13.33
CA ASP A 75 18.43 12.45 12.84
C ASP A 75 17.27 13.37 12.36
N ASP A 76 17.64 14.61 12.04
CA ASP A 76 16.70 15.65 11.60
C ASP A 76 16.00 15.31 10.27
N ILE A 77 16.66 14.57 9.37
CA ILE A 77 16.05 14.16 8.11
C ILE A 77 14.98 13.10 8.37
N GLY A 78 15.29 12.08 9.18
CA GLY A 78 14.35 11.06 9.62
C GLY A 78 13.15 11.66 10.33
N LYS A 79 13.37 12.68 11.17
CA LYS A 79 12.28 13.41 11.84
C LYS A 79 11.35 14.08 10.84
N ARG A 80 11.90 14.81 9.86
CA ARG A 80 11.11 15.46 8.81
C ARG A 80 10.35 14.47 7.93
N ILE A 81 10.96 13.33 7.61
CA ILE A 81 10.31 12.25 6.85
C ILE A 81 9.13 11.70 7.65
N LEU A 82 9.33 11.37 8.93
CA LEU A 82 8.28 10.84 9.79
C LEU A 82 7.12 11.83 9.94
N GLU A 83 7.41 13.11 10.19
CA GLU A 83 6.39 14.16 10.30
C GLU A 83 5.56 14.30 9.02
N SER A 84 6.23 14.31 7.85
CA SER A 84 5.58 14.36 6.55
C SER A 84 4.67 13.14 6.33
N TYR A 85 5.19 11.93 6.59
CA TYR A 85 4.45 10.68 6.46
C TYR A 85 3.21 10.64 7.37
N LEU A 86 3.36 10.97 8.66
CA LEU A 86 2.25 10.96 9.62
C LEU A 86 1.16 11.95 9.23
N LYS A 87 1.53 13.14 8.73
CA LYS A 87 0.58 14.13 8.21
C LYS A 87 -0.19 13.58 7.01
N ALA A 88 0.50 13.01 6.03
CA ALA A 88 -0.14 12.42 4.85
C ALA A 88 -1.07 11.26 5.24
N ARG A 89 -0.61 10.34 6.09
CA ARG A 89 -1.40 9.20 6.59
C ARG A 89 -2.69 9.64 7.26
N LYS A 90 -2.64 10.68 8.11
CA LYS A 90 -3.82 11.23 8.78
C LYS A 90 -4.82 11.80 7.79
N ASN A 91 -4.36 12.60 6.82
CA ASN A 91 -5.23 13.26 5.85
C ASN A 91 -5.88 12.25 4.89
N ILE A 92 -5.08 11.37 4.28
CA ILE A 92 -5.55 10.37 3.33
C ILE A 92 -6.48 9.38 4.04
N GLY A 93 -6.08 8.84 5.21
CA GLY A 93 -6.92 7.92 5.97
C GLY A 93 -8.22 8.54 6.47
N GLY A 94 -8.25 9.85 6.71
CA GLY A 94 -9.48 10.59 6.99
C GLY A 94 -10.47 10.53 5.82
N TRP A 95 -9.98 10.78 4.60
CA TRP A 95 -10.77 10.70 3.38
C TRP A 95 -11.20 9.28 3.04
N THR A 96 -10.27 8.32 2.99
CA THR A 96 -10.55 6.91 2.63
C THR A 96 -11.65 6.30 3.49
N ARG A 97 -11.72 6.65 4.78
CA ARG A 97 -12.76 6.18 5.70
C ARG A 97 -14.17 6.59 5.27
N ILE A 98 -14.33 7.80 4.75
CA ILE A 98 -15.64 8.35 4.38
C ILE A 98 -15.97 8.16 2.89
N SER A 99 -14.97 7.84 2.06
CA SER A 99 -15.14 7.53 0.65
C SER A 99 -15.17 6.01 0.43
N ASP A 100 -14.01 5.41 0.23
CA ASP A 100 -13.86 4.10 -0.40
C ASP A 100 -14.34 3.02 0.56
N SER A 101 -13.89 3.05 1.82
CA SER A 101 -14.30 2.09 2.84
C SER A 101 -15.79 2.16 3.14
N ALA A 102 -16.36 3.38 3.17
CA ALA A 102 -17.79 3.55 3.42
C ALA A 102 -18.62 3.00 2.25
N TYR A 103 -18.20 3.28 1.01
CA TYR A 103 -18.87 2.79 -0.18
C TYR A 103 -18.79 1.26 -0.30
N THR A 104 -17.61 0.66 -0.13
CA THR A 104 -17.45 -0.80 -0.25
C THR A 104 -18.31 -1.52 0.78
N ASN A 105 -18.25 -1.11 2.05
CA ASN A 105 -19.06 -1.72 3.10
C ASN A 105 -20.58 -1.59 2.83
N ALA A 106 -21.03 -0.44 2.33
CA ALA A 106 -22.43 -0.23 2.00
C ALA A 106 -22.88 -1.07 0.80
N ARG A 107 -22.04 -1.17 -0.23
CA ARG A 107 -22.28 -1.99 -1.42
C ARG A 107 -22.34 -3.47 -1.05
N ASP A 108 -21.38 -3.95 -0.29
CA ASP A 108 -21.24 -5.37 0.06
C ASP A 108 -22.44 -5.84 0.90
N LYS A 109 -22.94 -4.98 1.81
CA LYS A 109 -24.20 -5.23 2.54
C LYS A 109 -25.41 -5.46 1.65
N VAL A 110 -25.48 -4.80 0.48
CA VAL A 110 -26.62 -4.91 -0.44
C VAL A 110 -26.44 -6.07 -1.41
N LEU A 111 -25.22 -6.31 -1.88
CA LEU A 111 -24.91 -7.33 -2.90
C LEU A 111 -24.59 -8.71 -2.32
N GLY A 112 -24.34 -8.82 -1.02
CA GLY A 112 -24.00 -10.08 -0.37
C GLY A 112 -22.63 -10.63 -0.79
N ALA A 113 -21.71 -9.73 -1.15
CA ALA A 113 -20.31 -10.03 -1.41
C ALA A 113 -19.52 -10.17 -0.10
#